data_AF-A0A357WZ84-F1
#
_entry.id   AF-A0A357WZ84-F1
#
_cell.length_a   1.000
_cell.length_b   1.000
_cell.length_c   1.000
_cell.angle_alpha   90.00
_cell.angle_beta   90.00
_cell.angle_gamma   90.00
#
_symmetry.space_group_name_H-M   'P 1'
#
loop_
_entity.id
_entity.type
_entity.pdbx_description
1 polymer ?
#
loop_
_entity_poly.entity_id
_entity_poly.type
_entity_poly.pdbx_seq_one_letter_code
_entity_poly.pdbx_strand_id
1 'polypeptide(L)'
;MFSQIDFRIHDDKIEVAGQELLLGDLTVDILSISPQEFETMFALSQDLNTDNIKKLHEMLMKSKLFQLVSDGRMHSAEKYIEIISDIYSFNQTMFWFIDNALMHLKTLDSENYAAALYGFYTHPNLDKMMINHFRNEGHAFTLFDNIDVWYVPDMIPNHPDTYAIYEVYSVKYLQAFLKMDFMKAIMHGHTIRRCKNCKQFFLLTKGYKTDYCNRPIEGKPHRTCRNQGAK
;
A
#
# COMPACT_ATOMS: atom_id res chain seq x y z
N MET A 1 -11.45 -5.42 12.02
CA MET A 1 -10.49 -4.32 11.75
C MET A 1 -9.22 -4.58 12.57
N PHE A 2 -8.26 -3.66 12.72
CA PHE A 2 -7.00 -3.94 13.45
C PHE A 2 -6.70 -2.89 14.51
N SER A 3 -6.03 -3.26 15.60
CA SER A 3 -5.49 -2.32 16.59
C SER A 3 -4.05 -1.90 16.27
N GLN A 4 -3.27 -2.84 15.77
CA GLN A 4 -1.91 -2.70 15.25
C GLN A 4 -1.74 -3.70 14.09
N ILE A 5 -0.72 -3.48 13.26
CA ILE A 5 -0.36 -4.39 12.17
C ILE A 5 1.06 -4.89 12.46
N ASP A 6 1.17 -6.20 12.66
CA ASP A 6 2.44 -6.88 12.89
C ASP A 6 2.83 -7.66 11.63
N PHE A 7 4.08 -7.51 11.20
CA PHE A 7 4.55 -8.10 9.95
C PHE A 7 6.07 -8.33 9.95
N ARG A 8 6.53 -9.22 9.08
CA ARG A 8 7.94 -9.51 8.85
C ARG A 8 8.33 -9.08 7.44
N ILE A 9 9.61 -8.77 7.23
CA ILE A 9 10.15 -8.49 5.90
C ILE A 9 11.36 -9.38 5.67
N HIS A 10 11.35 -10.11 4.55
CA HIS A 10 12.41 -11.03 4.15
C HIS A 10 12.69 -10.81 2.67
N ASP A 11 13.91 -10.34 2.36
CA ASP A 11 14.31 -9.96 1.01
C ASP A 11 13.27 -9.05 0.33
N ASP A 12 12.73 -9.46 -0.81
CA ASP A 12 11.76 -8.71 -1.61
C ASP A 12 10.28 -9.01 -1.24
N LYS A 13 10.05 -9.63 -0.06
CA LYS A 13 8.73 -10.07 0.41
C LYS A 13 8.33 -9.50 1.77
N ILE A 14 7.02 -9.47 2.00
CA ILE A 14 6.37 -9.12 3.27
C ILE A 14 5.53 -10.29 3.81
N GLU A 15 5.87 -10.66 5.05
CA GLU A 15 5.22 -11.57 6.02
C GLU A 15 3.98 -10.99 6.70
N VAL A 16 2.73 -11.21 6.28
CA VAL A 16 1.55 -10.74 7.05
C VAL A 16 0.59 -11.89 7.36
N ALA A 17 0.30 -12.10 8.65
CA ALA A 17 -0.58 -13.18 9.13
C ALA A 17 -0.22 -14.57 8.52
N GLY A 18 1.08 -14.85 8.40
CA GLY A 18 1.61 -16.10 7.83
C GLY A 18 1.51 -16.20 6.30
N GLN A 19 1.08 -15.15 5.60
CA GLN A 19 1.05 -15.10 4.14
C GLN A 19 2.18 -14.21 3.60
N GLU A 20 3.03 -14.80 2.77
CA GLU A 20 4.08 -14.09 2.03
C GLU A 20 3.52 -13.44 0.75
N LEU A 21 3.77 -12.14 0.61
CA LEU A 21 3.47 -11.37 -0.61
C LEU A 21 4.73 -10.63 -1.09
N LEU A 22 4.76 -10.19 -2.36
CA LEU A 22 5.84 -9.31 -2.81
C LEU A 22 5.69 -7.93 -2.18
N LEU A 23 6.82 -7.31 -1.84
CA LEU A 23 6.85 -5.93 -1.39
C LEU A 23 6.22 -5.02 -2.47
N GLY A 24 5.22 -4.27 -2.06
CA GLY A 24 4.44 -3.35 -2.88
C GLY A 24 3.08 -3.90 -3.32
N ASP A 25 2.80 -5.20 -3.19
CA ASP A 25 1.51 -5.78 -3.60
C ASP A 25 0.34 -5.24 -2.76
N LEU A 26 0.52 -5.12 -1.45
CA LEU A 26 -0.50 -4.60 -0.55
C LEU A 26 -0.72 -3.10 -0.76
N THR A 27 0.32 -2.37 -1.14
CA THR A 27 0.19 -0.99 -1.58
C THR A 27 -0.61 -0.88 -2.89
N VAL A 28 -0.36 -1.74 -3.88
CA VAL A 28 -1.13 -1.77 -5.13
C VAL A 28 -2.61 -2.05 -4.88
N ASP A 29 -2.93 -2.93 -3.93
CA ASP A 29 -4.30 -3.26 -3.54
C ASP A 29 -5.06 -2.00 -3.08
N ILE A 30 -4.48 -1.22 -2.15
CA ILE A 30 -5.11 0.01 -1.65
C ILE A 30 -5.13 1.14 -2.70
N LEU A 31 -4.07 1.30 -3.50
CA LEU A 31 -4.05 2.27 -4.59
C LEU A 31 -5.08 1.93 -5.70
N SER A 32 -5.53 0.67 -5.77
CA SER A 32 -6.53 0.22 -6.76
C SER A 32 -7.97 0.49 -6.36
N ILE A 33 -8.24 1.01 -5.14
CA ILE A 33 -9.55 1.51 -4.75
C ILE A 33 -9.94 2.65 -5.70
N SER A 34 -11.05 2.49 -6.40
CA SER A 34 -11.50 3.50 -7.37
C SER A 34 -11.98 4.78 -6.67
N PRO A 35 -11.94 5.93 -7.37
CA PRO A 35 -12.49 7.18 -6.82
C PRO A 35 -13.94 7.04 -6.32
N GLN A 36 -14.78 6.31 -7.06
CA GLN A 36 -16.18 6.09 -6.70
C GLN A 36 -16.35 5.20 -5.46
N GLU A 37 -15.54 4.15 -5.33
CA GLU A 37 -15.52 3.33 -4.11
C GLU A 37 -15.08 4.16 -2.91
N PHE A 38 -14.04 4.98 -3.09
CA PHE A 38 -13.55 5.86 -2.03
C PHE A 38 -14.60 6.91 -1.63
N GLU A 39 -15.23 7.60 -2.57
CA GLU A 39 -16.30 8.57 -2.30
C GLU A 39 -17.46 7.93 -1.52
N THR A 40 -17.81 6.69 -1.87
CA THR A 40 -18.84 5.93 -1.15
C THR A 40 -18.41 5.64 0.28
N MET A 41 -17.19 5.14 0.50
CA MET A 41 -16.66 4.91 1.85
C MET A 41 -16.60 6.21 2.65
N PHE A 42 -16.15 7.29 2.02
CA PHE A 42 -16.05 8.59 2.67
C PHE A 42 -17.42 9.12 3.12
N ALA A 43 -18.45 9.00 2.27
CA ALA A 43 -19.81 9.39 2.63
C ALA A 43 -20.35 8.57 3.80
N LEU A 44 -20.11 7.25 3.81
CA LEU A 44 -20.51 6.37 4.91
C LEU A 44 -19.78 6.71 6.21
N SER A 45 -18.52 7.17 6.14
CA SER A 45 -17.76 7.55 7.34
C SER A 45 -18.21 8.87 7.97
N GLN A 46 -19.05 9.67 7.30
CA GLN A 46 -19.61 10.90 7.85
C GLN A 46 -20.82 10.66 8.77
N ASP A 47 -21.51 9.52 8.64
CA ASP A 47 -22.65 9.14 9.48
C ASP A 47 -22.45 7.72 10.02
N LEU A 48 -21.85 7.64 11.21
CA LEU A 48 -21.38 6.39 11.80
C LEU A 48 -22.44 5.61 12.57
N ASN A 49 -23.63 5.44 11.98
CA ASN A 49 -24.59 4.47 12.48
C ASN A 49 -24.11 3.02 12.22
N THR A 50 -24.69 2.07 12.95
CA THR A 50 -24.31 0.64 12.89
C THR A 50 -24.37 0.07 11.47
N ASP A 51 -25.32 0.48 10.65
CA ASP A 51 -25.48 -0.04 9.29
C ASP A 51 -24.42 0.51 8.33
N ASN A 52 -24.05 1.79 8.48
CA ASN A 52 -22.97 2.38 7.71
C ASN A 52 -21.61 1.78 8.09
N ILE A 53 -21.38 1.48 9.38
CA ILE A 53 -20.17 0.78 9.83
C ILE A 53 -20.08 -0.63 9.21
N LYS A 54 -21.19 -1.37 9.16
CA LYS A 54 -21.23 -2.68 8.50
C LYS A 54 -20.90 -2.58 7.02
N LYS A 55 -21.49 -1.63 6.30
CA LYS A 55 -21.20 -1.39 4.87
C LYS A 55 -19.74 -1.02 4.64
N LEU A 56 -19.18 -0.13 5.47
CA LEU A 56 -17.76 0.21 5.44
C LEU A 56 -16.88 -1.02 5.64
N HIS A 57 -17.21 -1.84 6.63
CA HIS A 57 -16.48 -3.09 6.89
C HIS A 57 -16.51 -4.01 5.67
N GLU A 58 -17.69 -4.27 5.10
CA GLU A 58 -17.85 -5.10 3.91
C GLU A 58 -17.06 -4.56 2.71
N MET A 59 -17.05 -3.24 2.50
CA MET A 59 -16.27 -2.62 1.43
C MET A 59 -14.76 -2.77 1.64
N LEU A 60 -14.26 -2.51 2.84
CA LEU A 60 -12.84 -2.65 3.16
C LEU A 60 -12.39 -4.11 3.03
N MET A 61 -13.20 -5.07 3.48
CA MET A 61 -12.88 -6.51 3.38
C MET A 61 -12.85 -7.06 1.95
N LYS A 62 -13.19 -6.27 0.92
CA LYS A 62 -12.92 -6.63 -0.49
C LYS A 62 -11.43 -6.58 -0.82
N SER A 63 -10.66 -5.74 -0.12
CA SER A 63 -9.22 -5.63 -0.30
C SER A 63 -8.49 -6.79 0.41
N LYS A 64 -7.46 -7.31 -0.27
CA LYS A 64 -6.60 -8.36 0.28
C LYS A 64 -5.89 -7.90 1.55
N LEU A 65 -5.45 -6.64 1.61
CA LEU A 65 -4.83 -6.05 2.80
C LEU A 65 -5.74 -6.22 4.01
N PHE A 66 -7.01 -5.78 3.93
CA PHE A 66 -7.92 -5.85 5.08
C PHE A 66 -8.30 -7.28 5.45
N GLN A 67 -8.33 -8.20 4.50
CA GLN A 67 -8.49 -9.63 4.79
C GLN A 67 -7.34 -10.20 5.62
N LEU A 68 -6.13 -9.67 5.47
CA LEU A 68 -4.94 -10.11 6.20
C LEU A 68 -4.82 -9.45 7.57
N VAL A 69 -5.03 -8.14 7.66
CA VAL A 69 -4.76 -7.38 8.89
C VAL A 69 -5.95 -7.35 9.85
N SER A 70 -7.16 -7.64 9.39
CA SER A 70 -8.35 -7.62 10.25
C SER A 70 -8.31 -8.75 11.29
N ASP A 71 -8.51 -8.40 12.56
CA ASP A 71 -8.60 -9.33 13.69
C ASP A 71 -9.97 -10.02 13.84
N GLY A 72 -10.84 -9.93 12.83
CA GLY A 72 -12.18 -10.50 12.82
C GLY A 72 -13.20 -9.80 13.74
N ARG A 73 -12.81 -8.75 14.47
CA ARG A 73 -13.71 -7.99 15.34
C ARG A 73 -14.20 -6.72 14.67
N MET A 74 -15.39 -6.26 15.06
CA MET A 74 -15.87 -4.93 14.73
C MET A 74 -15.27 -3.94 15.73
N HIS A 75 -14.58 -2.91 15.21
CA HIS A 75 -13.94 -1.89 16.03
C HIS A 75 -14.86 -0.68 16.21
N SER A 76 -14.42 0.27 17.05
CA SER A 76 -15.15 1.51 17.25
C SER A 76 -15.28 2.29 15.94
N ALA A 77 -16.28 3.15 15.87
CA ALA A 77 -16.57 3.91 14.66
C ALA A 77 -15.42 4.88 14.29
N GLU A 78 -14.74 5.40 15.29
CA GLU A 78 -13.53 6.22 15.15
C GLU A 78 -12.45 5.46 14.37
N LYS A 79 -12.28 4.15 14.61
CA LYS A 79 -11.26 3.37 13.91
C LYS A 79 -11.50 3.30 12.40
N TYR A 80 -12.76 3.28 11.98
CA TYR A 80 -13.09 3.33 10.56
C TYR A 80 -12.78 4.70 9.96
N ILE A 81 -13.10 5.79 10.67
CA ILE A 81 -12.73 7.15 10.25
C ILE A 81 -11.21 7.27 10.06
N GLU A 82 -10.43 6.77 11.03
CA GLU A 82 -8.96 6.76 10.94
C GLU A 82 -8.48 6.04 9.67
N ILE A 83 -9.00 4.85 9.41
CA ILE A 83 -8.62 4.04 8.26
C ILE A 83 -8.97 4.74 6.94
N ILE A 84 -10.17 5.31 6.81
CA ILE A 84 -10.57 6.03 5.61
C ILE A 84 -9.69 7.26 5.40
N SER A 85 -9.34 7.98 6.47
CA SER A 85 -8.39 9.11 6.40
C SER A 85 -6.98 8.69 5.99
N ASP A 86 -6.48 7.59 6.55
CA ASP A 86 -5.16 7.04 6.20
C ASP A 86 -5.13 6.64 4.72
N ILE A 87 -6.16 5.94 4.22
CA ILE A 87 -6.29 5.58 2.80
C ILE A 87 -6.26 6.83 1.94
N TYR A 88 -7.05 7.86 2.27
CA TYR A 88 -7.08 9.09 1.50
C TYR A 88 -5.71 9.76 1.45
N SER A 89 -5.12 10.00 2.62
CA SER A 89 -3.90 10.78 2.75
C SER A 89 -2.72 10.07 2.08
N PHE A 90 -2.64 8.74 2.24
CA PHE A 90 -1.69 7.91 1.53
C PHE A 90 -1.93 7.93 0.02
N ASN A 91 -3.13 7.60 -0.46
CA ASN A 91 -3.40 7.48 -1.90
C ASN A 91 -3.15 8.80 -2.63
N GLN A 92 -3.65 9.93 -2.11
CA GLN A 92 -3.47 11.23 -2.76
C GLN A 92 -2.00 11.63 -2.85
N THR A 93 -1.23 11.44 -1.77
CA THR A 93 0.20 11.73 -1.74
C THR A 93 0.98 10.81 -2.69
N MET A 94 0.67 9.51 -2.68
CA MET A 94 1.36 8.52 -3.50
C MET A 94 0.99 8.62 -4.98
N PHE A 95 -0.24 9.01 -5.34
CA PHE A 95 -0.62 9.31 -6.71
C PHE A 95 0.27 10.41 -7.28
N TRP A 96 0.49 11.49 -6.51
CA TRP A 96 1.38 12.55 -6.94
C TRP A 96 2.80 12.02 -7.16
N PHE A 97 3.36 11.30 -6.19
CA PHE A 97 4.74 10.80 -6.28
C PHE A 97 4.93 9.82 -7.44
N ILE A 98 4.00 8.87 -7.61
CA ILE A 98 4.08 7.87 -8.67
C ILE A 98 3.96 8.55 -10.04
N ASP A 99 2.91 9.36 -10.24
CA ASP A 99 2.62 9.94 -11.55
C ASP A 99 3.65 11.00 -11.95
N ASN A 100 4.13 11.83 -11.02
CA ASN A 100 5.03 12.96 -11.32
C ASN A 100 6.51 12.66 -11.14
N ALA A 101 6.89 11.57 -10.46
CA ALA A 101 8.29 11.17 -10.28
C ALA A 101 8.56 9.81 -10.91
N LEU A 102 8.04 8.72 -10.32
CA LEU A 102 8.44 7.36 -10.69
C LEU A 102 8.11 6.98 -12.13
N MET A 103 6.95 7.42 -12.64
CA MET A 103 6.53 7.10 -14.00
C MET A 103 7.44 7.70 -15.09
N HIS A 104 8.16 8.78 -14.78
CA HIS A 104 9.01 9.52 -15.71
C HIS A 104 10.48 9.06 -15.71
N LEU A 105 10.85 8.13 -14.83
CA LEU A 105 12.22 7.64 -14.74
C LEU A 105 12.65 6.90 -16.02
N LYS A 106 13.87 7.21 -16.48
CA LYS A 106 14.48 6.54 -17.63
C LYS A 106 15.00 5.17 -17.24
N THR A 107 15.73 5.11 -16.14
CA THR A 107 16.29 3.89 -15.54
C THR A 107 15.41 3.48 -14.36
N LEU A 108 15.07 2.19 -14.32
CA LEU A 108 14.13 1.61 -13.35
C LEU A 108 14.89 0.72 -12.37
N ASP A 109 15.58 1.34 -11.43
CA ASP A 109 16.36 0.67 -10.39
C ASP A 109 16.24 1.39 -9.04
N SER A 110 16.71 0.72 -7.98
CA SER A 110 16.60 1.21 -6.61
C SER A 110 17.30 2.55 -6.37
N GLU A 111 18.38 2.83 -7.10
CA GLU A 111 19.11 4.10 -6.98
C GLU A 111 18.27 5.25 -7.56
N ASN A 112 17.74 5.08 -8.77
CA ASN A 112 16.91 6.10 -9.41
C ASN A 112 15.59 6.31 -8.65
N TYR A 113 15.05 5.28 -8.02
CA TYR A 113 13.89 5.44 -7.12
C TYR A 113 14.24 6.22 -5.86
N ALA A 114 15.40 5.94 -5.24
CA ALA A 114 15.88 6.69 -4.08
C ALA A 114 16.14 8.17 -4.43
N ALA A 115 16.75 8.45 -5.58
CA ALA A 115 16.96 9.81 -6.08
C ALA A 115 15.62 10.55 -6.32
N ALA A 116 14.63 9.87 -6.90
CA ALA A 116 13.29 10.42 -7.07
C ALA A 116 12.62 10.74 -5.72
N LEU A 117 12.73 9.83 -4.75
CA LEU A 117 12.18 10.03 -3.40
C LEU A 117 12.87 11.19 -2.67
N TYR A 118 14.19 11.31 -2.80
CA TYR A 118 14.94 12.45 -2.26
C TYR A 118 14.43 13.78 -2.86
N GLY A 119 14.22 13.83 -4.18
CA GLY A 119 13.65 14.99 -4.86
C GLY A 119 12.24 15.32 -4.38
N PHE A 120 11.42 14.30 -4.09
CA PHE A 120 10.09 14.47 -3.51
C PHE A 120 10.16 15.08 -2.10
N TYR A 121 10.99 14.51 -1.20
CA TYR A 121 11.13 14.98 0.19
C TYR A 121 11.77 16.36 0.32
N THR A 122 12.57 16.78 -0.66
CA THR A 122 13.23 18.10 -0.67
C THR A 122 12.49 19.12 -1.52
N HIS A 123 11.32 18.77 -2.08
CA HIS A 123 10.59 19.66 -2.96
C HIS A 123 10.10 20.91 -2.22
N PRO A 124 10.25 22.13 -2.77
CA PRO A 124 9.85 23.38 -2.09
C PRO A 124 8.35 23.48 -1.76
N ASN A 125 7.51 22.70 -2.42
CA ASN A 125 6.07 22.64 -2.19
C ASN A 125 5.62 21.30 -1.56
N LEU A 126 6.50 20.63 -0.81
CA LEU A 126 6.20 19.34 -0.18
C LEU A 126 4.89 19.38 0.63
N ASP A 127 4.63 20.49 1.34
CA ASP A 127 3.41 20.71 2.12
C ASP A 127 2.12 20.64 1.30
N LYS A 128 2.18 21.02 0.02
CA LYS A 128 1.04 20.94 -0.91
C LYS A 128 0.92 19.58 -1.58
N MET A 129 2.02 18.83 -1.62
CA MET A 129 2.10 17.51 -2.24
C MET A 129 1.72 16.40 -1.27
N MET A 130 1.97 16.59 0.03
CA MET A 130 1.46 15.73 1.11
C MET A 130 0.03 16.14 1.45
N ILE A 131 -0.92 15.31 1.04
CA ILE A 131 -2.34 15.58 1.23
C ILE A 131 -2.80 14.86 2.49
N ASN A 132 -3.29 15.62 3.47
CA ASN A 132 -3.77 15.12 4.75
C ASN A 132 -5.23 15.49 4.96
N HIS A 133 -6.08 14.48 5.14
CA HIS A 133 -7.49 14.67 5.44
C HIS A 133 -7.68 15.23 6.86
N PHE A 134 -7.03 14.61 7.84
CA PHE A 134 -6.88 15.15 9.19
C PHE A 134 -5.47 15.73 9.39
N ARG A 135 -5.37 16.91 10.00
CA ARG A 135 -4.09 17.55 10.34
C ARG A 135 -3.73 17.41 11.83
N ASN A 136 -4.47 16.60 12.58
CA ASN A 136 -4.19 16.36 13.99
C ASN A 136 -3.02 15.36 14.14
N GLU A 137 -2.27 15.50 15.23
CA GLU A 137 -1.15 14.64 15.58
C GLU A 137 -1.60 13.17 15.63
N GLY A 138 -1.06 12.34 14.71
CA GLY A 138 -1.31 10.90 14.64
C GLY A 138 -2.14 10.40 13.44
N HIS A 139 -2.87 11.25 12.72
CA HIS A 139 -3.74 10.82 11.60
C HIS A 139 -3.37 11.44 10.25
N ALA A 140 -2.16 12.00 10.18
CA ALA A 140 -1.62 12.69 9.02
C ALA A 140 -0.48 11.88 8.40
N PHE A 141 -0.40 11.85 7.08
CA PHE A 141 0.77 11.45 6.32
C PHE A 141 1.93 12.39 6.69
N THR A 142 2.90 11.80 7.40
CA THR A 142 4.20 12.40 7.72
C THR A 142 5.29 11.85 6.80
N LEU A 143 6.45 12.48 6.78
CA LEU A 143 7.63 11.90 6.12
C LEU A 143 8.28 10.77 6.94
N PHE A 144 8.15 10.86 8.26
CA PHE A 144 8.77 9.95 9.20
C PHE A 144 7.69 9.35 10.09
N ASP A 145 7.68 8.03 10.17
CA ASP A 145 6.73 7.25 10.97
C ASP A 145 7.48 6.57 12.12
N ASN A 146 6.81 6.47 13.26
CA ASN A 146 7.30 5.66 14.38
C ASN A 146 6.92 4.21 14.11
N ILE A 147 7.91 3.32 14.18
CA ILE A 147 7.77 1.89 13.94
C ILE A 147 8.45 1.17 15.10
N ASP A 148 7.74 0.23 15.71
CA ASP A 148 8.32 -0.65 16.72
C ASP A 148 8.92 -1.88 16.03
N VAL A 149 10.11 -2.30 16.47
CA VAL A 149 10.79 -3.50 15.96
C VAL A 149 11.10 -4.43 17.12
N TRP A 150 10.60 -5.65 17.04
CA TRP A 150 10.78 -6.68 18.05
C TRP A 150 11.66 -7.79 17.46
N TYR A 151 12.62 -8.28 18.24
CA TYR A 151 13.46 -9.40 17.86
C TYR A 151 12.90 -10.68 18.48
N VAL A 152 12.23 -11.50 17.66
CA VAL A 152 11.49 -12.67 18.12
C VAL A 152 12.21 -13.95 17.70
N PRO A 153 12.71 -14.78 18.63
CA PRO A 153 13.22 -16.10 18.29
C PRO A 153 12.04 -17.01 17.90
N ASP A 154 12.13 -17.65 16.74
CA ASP A 154 11.08 -18.52 16.21
C ASP A 154 11.69 -19.69 15.41
N MET A 155 10.93 -20.76 15.23
CA MET A 155 11.36 -21.93 14.45
C MET A 155 11.42 -21.56 12.97
N ILE A 156 12.45 -22.03 12.26
CA ILE A 156 12.55 -21.81 10.81
C ILE A 156 11.50 -22.68 10.11
N PRO A 157 10.65 -22.10 9.24
CA PRO A 157 9.66 -22.87 8.49
C PRO A 157 10.30 -24.04 7.74
N ASN A 158 9.73 -25.23 7.87
CA ASN A 158 10.21 -26.49 7.27
C ASN A 158 11.57 -27.02 7.76
N HIS A 159 12.14 -26.44 8.83
CA HIS A 159 13.39 -26.89 9.44
C HIS A 159 13.16 -27.18 10.94
N PRO A 160 12.68 -28.40 11.28
CA PRO A 160 12.36 -28.74 12.67
C PRO A 160 13.59 -28.60 13.58
N ASP A 161 13.35 -28.20 14.82
CA ASP A 161 14.36 -27.96 15.87
C ASP A 161 15.46 -26.94 15.50
N THR A 162 15.24 -26.14 14.44
CA THR A 162 16.14 -25.06 14.03
C THR A 162 15.43 -23.72 14.23
N TYR A 163 16.15 -22.76 14.83
CA TYR A 163 15.59 -21.47 15.23
C TYR A 163 16.37 -20.31 14.61
N ALA A 164 15.68 -19.20 14.34
CA ALA A 164 16.27 -17.93 13.95
C ALA A 164 15.64 -16.79 14.75
N ILE A 165 16.34 -15.65 14.83
CA ILE A 165 15.78 -14.41 15.37
C ILE A 165 15.20 -13.63 14.19
N TYR A 166 13.91 -13.34 14.26
CA TYR A 166 13.18 -12.57 13.25
C TYR A 166 12.97 -11.13 13.72
N GLU A 167 13.12 -10.17 12.82
CA GLU A 167 12.61 -8.82 12.99
C GLU A 167 11.10 -8.82 12.72
N VAL A 168 10.31 -8.50 13.74
CA VAL A 168 8.87 -8.26 13.61
C VAL A 168 8.63 -6.76 13.75
N TYR A 169 8.12 -6.16 12.69
CA TYR A 169 7.72 -4.77 12.66
C TYR A 169 6.28 -4.65 13.17
N SER A 170 6.01 -3.66 14.01
CA SER A 170 4.68 -3.34 14.51
C SER A 170 4.36 -1.87 14.29
N VAL A 171 3.19 -1.60 13.72
CA VAL A 171 2.72 -0.23 13.44
C VAL A 171 1.25 -0.05 13.81
N LYS A 172 0.91 1.14 14.33
CA LYS A 172 -0.46 1.48 14.76
C LYS A 172 -1.36 1.99 13.62
N TYR A 173 -0.75 2.64 12.62
CA TYR A 173 -1.46 3.37 11.57
C TYR A 173 -1.32 2.67 10.22
N LEU A 174 -2.40 2.66 9.43
CA LEU A 174 -2.43 1.99 8.12
C LEU A 174 -1.41 2.64 7.17
N GLN A 175 -1.34 3.96 7.20
CA GLN A 175 -0.41 4.71 6.35
C GLN A 175 1.05 4.35 6.60
N ALA A 176 1.46 4.07 7.85
CA ALA A 176 2.82 3.67 8.18
C ALA A 176 3.14 2.29 7.60
N PHE A 177 2.19 1.35 7.72
CA PHE A 177 2.30 0.03 7.09
C PHE A 177 2.45 0.13 5.57
N LEU A 178 1.57 0.90 4.91
CA LEU A 178 1.59 1.09 3.45
C LEU A 178 2.86 1.78 2.97
N LYS A 179 3.36 2.78 3.71
CA LYS A 179 4.64 3.41 3.41
C LYS A 179 5.77 2.39 3.54
N MET A 180 5.79 1.56 4.58
CA MET A 180 6.83 0.55 4.72
C MET A 180 6.83 -0.45 3.56
N ASP A 181 5.66 -1.00 3.20
CA ASP A 181 5.51 -1.89 2.05
C ASP A 181 6.02 -1.23 0.75
N PHE A 182 5.60 0.01 0.49
CA PHE A 182 6.03 0.78 -0.67
C PHE A 182 7.53 1.09 -0.69
N MET A 183 8.07 1.63 0.42
CA MET A 183 9.45 2.09 0.49
C MET A 183 10.41 0.90 0.39
N LYS A 184 10.10 -0.21 1.06
CA LYS A 184 10.88 -1.44 0.95
C LYS A 184 10.78 -2.02 -0.46
N ALA A 185 9.63 -1.93 -1.14
CA ALA A 185 9.52 -2.32 -2.55
C ALA A 185 10.51 -1.56 -3.43
N ILE A 186 10.56 -0.22 -3.34
CA ILE A 186 11.50 0.58 -4.15
C ILE A 186 12.96 0.40 -3.75
N MET A 187 13.25 0.13 -2.46
CA MET A 187 14.60 -0.26 -2.01
C MET A 187 15.04 -1.58 -2.67
N HIS A 188 14.13 -2.53 -2.83
CA HIS A 188 14.37 -3.79 -3.55
C HIS A 188 14.27 -3.66 -5.06
N GLY A 189 14.11 -2.43 -5.60
CA GLY A 189 14.05 -2.13 -7.02
C GLY A 189 12.76 -2.56 -7.71
N HIS A 190 11.70 -2.80 -6.94
CA HIS A 190 10.34 -2.80 -7.47
C HIS A 190 9.88 -1.37 -7.71
N THR A 191 8.87 -1.18 -8.53
CA THR A 191 8.15 0.10 -8.62
C THR A 191 6.68 -0.16 -8.86
N ILE A 192 5.83 0.74 -8.36
CA ILE A 192 4.42 0.75 -8.71
C ILE A 192 4.23 1.71 -9.88
N ARG A 193 3.46 1.31 -10.89
CA ARG A 193 3.15 2.14 -12.08
C ARG A 193 1.66 2.17 -12.34
N ARG A 194 1.19 3.25 -12.96
CA ARG A 194 -0.18 3.35 -13.48
C ARG A 194 -0.22 2.84 -14.93
N CYS A 195 -1.04 1.84 -15.21
CA CYS A 195 -1.18 1.25 -16.55
C CYS A 195 -1.71 2.29 -17.55
N LYS A 196 -1.04 2.49 -18.68
CA LYS A 196 -1.50 3.46 -19.70
C LYS A 196 -2.83 3.09 -20.35
N ASN A 197 -3.20 1.80 -20.35
CA ASN A 197 -4.47 1.32 -20.90
C ASN A 197 -5.62 1.42 -19.88
N CYS A 198 -5.63 0.58 -18.85
CA CYS A 198 -6.74 0.51 -17.89
C CYS A 198 -6.66 1.52 -16.74
N LYS A 199 -5.61 2.35 -16.66
CA LYS A 199 -5.37 3.37 -15.62
C LYS A 199 -5.21 2.84 -14.19
N GLN A 200 -5.18 1.53 -14.02
CA GLN A 200 -5.00 0.86 -12.75
C GLN A 200 -3.52 0.73 -12.37
N PHE A 201 -3.23 0.74 -11.06
CA PHE A 201 -1.89 0.52 -10.56
C PHE A 201 -1.45 -0.94 -10.67
N PHE A 202 -0.16 -1.18 -10.88
CA PHE A 202 0.41 -2.53 -10.87
C PHE A 202 1.85 -2.49 -10.39
N LEU A 203 2.26 -3.57 -9.74
CA LEU A 203 3.64 -3.78 -9.31
C LEU A 203 4.49 -4.20 -10.51
N LEU A 204 5.67 -3.60 -10.62
CA LEU A 204 6.70 -3.96 -11.58
C LEU A 204 7.96 -4.35 -10.81
N THR A 205 8.31 -5.63 -10.87
CA THR A 205 9.53 -6.17 -10.27
C THR A 205 10.74 -5.96 -11.21
N LYS A 206 11.95 -6.15 -10.68
CA LYS A 206 13.21 -5.99 -11.42
C LYS A 206 13.20 -6.78 -12.74
N GLY A 207 13.65 -6.14 -13.83
CA GLY A 207 14.05 -6.84 -15.06
C GLY A 207 13.29 -6.50 -16.34
N TYR A 208 12.19 -5.73 -16.31
CA TYR A 208 11.48 -5.34 -17.55
C TYR A 208 10.84 -3.96 -17.48
N LYS A 209 11.13 -3.08 -18.45
CA LYS A 209 10.47 -1.77 -18.56
C LYS A 209 9.15 -1.90 -19.31
N THR A 210 8.04 -1.60 -18.66
CA THR A 210 6.71 -1.61 -19.29
C THR A 210 5.78 -0.57 -18.68
N ASP A 211 4.89 -0.03 -19.51
CA ASP A 211 3.82 0.89 -19.12
C ASP A 211 2.45 0.20 -19.00
N TYR A 212 2.42 -1.12 -19.18
CA TYR A 212 1.18 -1.89 -19.30
C TYR A 212 1.17 -3.11 -18.39
N CYS A 213 0.09 -3.26 -17.63
CA CYS A 213 -0.14 -4.40 -16.74
C CYS A 213 -0.58 -5.66 -17.50
N ASN A 214 -0.62 -6.80 -16.81
CA ASN A 214 -1.07 -8.08 -17.37
C ASN A 214 -2.58 -8.34 -17.18
N ARG A 215 -3.36 -7.35 -16.72
CA ARG A 215 -4.81 -7.53 -16.55
C ARG A 215 -5.49 -7.74 -17.91
N PRO A 216 -6.50 -8.63 -17.99
CA PRO A 216 -7.27 -8.84 -19.22
C PRO A 216 -8.02 -7.57 -19.62
N ILE A 217 -8.25 -7.41 -20.92
CA ILE A 217 -9.04 -6.31 -21.47
C ILE A 217 -10.52 -6.68 -21.36
N GLU A 218 -11.34 -5.71 -20.95
CA GLU A 218 -12.78 -5.87 -20.89
C GLU A 218 -13.35 -6.33 -22.24
N GLY A 219 -14.17 -7.38 -22.22
CA GLY A 219 -14.72 -8.00 -23.43
C GLY A 219 -13.72 -8.81 -24.28
N LYS A 220 -12.44 -8.89 -23.90
CA LYS A 220 -11.39 -9.66 -24.62
C LYS A 220 -10.47 -10.41 -23.63
N PRO A 221 -10.95 -11.46 -22.96
CA PRO A 221 -10.22 -12.14 -21.87
C PRO A 221 -8.87 -12.75 -22.31
N HIS A 222 -8.72 -13.12 -23.59
CA HIS A 222 -7.46 -13.66 -24.13
C HIS A 222 -6.41 -12.58 -24.47
N ARG A 223 -6.69 -11.30 -24.25
CA ARG A 223 -5.74 -10.20 -24.45
C ARG A 223 -5.56 -9.41 -23.18
N THR A 224 -4.30 -9.14 -22.84
CA THR A 224 -3.95 -8.29 -21.70
C THR A 224 -3.65 -6.86 -22.15
N CYS A 225 -3.67 -5.92 -21.20
CA CYS A 225 -3.22 -4.54 -21.46
C CYS A 225 -1.82 -4.51 -22.09
N ARG A 226 -0.91 -5.39 -21.65
CA ARG A 226 0.43 -5.56 -22.22
C ARG A 226 0.40 -6.03 -23.67
N ASN A 227 -0.45 -7.01 -24.02
CA ASN A 227 -0.56 -7.47 -25.42
C ASN A 227 -1.07 -6.36 -26.37
N GLN A 228 -1.91 -5.45 -25.87
CA GLN A 228 -2.45 -4.35 -26.66
C GLN A 228 -1.48 -3.16 -26.76
N GLY A 229 -0.77 -2.86 -25.68
CA GLY A 229 0.17 -1.73 -25.60
C GLY A 229 1.57 -2.01 -26.15
N ALA A 230 1.94 -3.28 -26.35
CA ALA A 230 3.17 -3.67 -27.04
C ALA A 230 3.10 -3.52 -28.59
N LYS A 231 2.23 -2.62 -29.07
CA LYS A 231 2.02 -2.34 -30.49
C LYS A 231 2.45 -0.93 -30.84
#